data_AF-A0A972CZD3-F1
#
_entry.id   AF-A0A972CZD3-F1
#
_cell.length_a   1.000
_cell.length_b   1.000
_cell.length_c   1.000
_cell.angle_alpha   90.00
_cell.angle_beta   90.00
_cell.angle_gamma   90.00
#
_symmetry.space_group_name_H-M   'P 1'
#
loop_
_entity.id
_entity.type
_entity.pdbx_description
1 polymer ?
#
loop_
_entity_poly.entity_id
_entity_poly.type
_entity_poly.pdbx_seq_one_letter_code
_entity_poly.pdbx_strand_id
1 'polypeptide(L)' 'MFAKKVDAREYDPRDKHRVIFETFDSLKPGEKMELTNDHDPKPLHYQLLAEREGQFEWEYLEEGPEVWRVSIGKK' A
#
# COMPACT_ATOMS: atom_id res chain seq x y z
N MET A 1 -5.64 11.39 8.92
CA MET A 1 -4.60 10.58 9.61
C MET A 1 -4.64 9.17 9.04
N PHE A 2 -3.51 8.46 8.97
CA PHE A 2 -3.47 7.05 8.53
C PHE A 2 -3.66 6.14 9.74
N ALA A 3 -4.50 5.11 9.61
CA ALA A 3 -4.73 4.12 10.65
C ALA A 3 -3.53 3.15 10.79
N LYS A 4 -2.82 2.90 9.68
CA LYS A 4 -1.62 2.06 9.61
C LYS A 4 -0.57 2.71 8.71
N LYS A 5 0.69 2.33 8.90
CA LYS A 5 1.80 2.69 8.03
C LYS A 5 2.69 1.47 7.82
N VAL A 6 3.14 1.27 6.58
CA VAL A 6 4.09 0.22 6.21
C VAL A 6 5.22 0.85 5.42
N ASP A 7 6.43 0.72 5.93
CA ASP A 7 7.63 1.00 5.15
C ASP A 7 8.16 -0.31 4.56
N ALA A 8 7.92 -0.51 3.26
CA ALA A 8 8.32 -1.73 2.57
C ALA A 8 9.84 -1.91 2.52
N ARG A 9 10.62 -0.85 2.79
CA ARG A 9 12.10 -0.92 2.81
C ARG A 9 12.63 -1.65 4.04
N GLU A 10 11.81 -1.82 5.08
CA GLU A 10 12.16 -2.53 6.31
C GLU A 10 12.02 -4.06 6.20
N TYR A 11 11.43 -4.56 5.12
CA TYR A 11 11.12 -5.98 4.94
C TYR A 11 11.94 -6.61 3.82
N ASP A 12 12.29 -7.89 3.98
CA ASP A 12 12.90 -8.68 2.90
C ASP A 12 11.94 -8.76 1.70
N PRO A 13 12.43 -8.72 0.44
CA PRO A 13 11.59 -8.81 -0.75
C PRO A 13 10.53 -9.92 -0.72
N ARG A 14 10.83 -11.07 -0.09
CA ARG A 14 9.88 -12.19 0.00
C ARG A 14 8.70 -11.94 0.94
N ASP A 15 8.86 -11.04 1.90
CA ASP A 15 7.87 -10.73 2.94
C ASP A 15 7.09 -9.44 2.65
N LYS A 16 7.66 -8.52 1.86
CA LYS A 16 7.05 -7.21 1.54
C LYS A 16 5.58 -7.31 1.17
N HIS A 17 5.26 -8.13 0.16
CA HIS A 17 3.88 -8.24 -0.35
C HIS A 17 2.95 -8.76 0.74
N ARG A 18 3.34 -9.82 1.45
CA ARG A 18 2.54 -10.42 2.52
C ARG A 18 2.20 -9.39 3.59
N VAL A 19 3.17 -8.64 4.09
CA VAL A 19 2.95 -7.62 5.13
C VAL A 19 2.04 -6.49 4.65
N ILE A 20 2.20 -6.03 3.40
CA ILE A 20 1.37 -4.97 2.85
C ILE A 20 -0.08 -5.43 2.73
N PHE A 21 -0.33 -6.62 2.18
CA PHE A 21 -1.68 -7.18 2.04
C PHE A 21 -2.32 -7.48 3.39
N GLU A 22 -1.61 -8.12 4.32
CA GLU A 22 -2.10 -8.36 5.68
C GLU A 22 -2.47 -7.03 6.38
N THR A 23 -1.66 -5.99 6.19
CA THR A 23 -1.95 -4.67 6.76
C THR A 23 -3.20 -4.04 6.13
N PHE A 24 -3.32 -4.08 4.80
CA PHE A 24 -4.50 -3.57 4.09
C PHE A 24 -5.77 -4.34 4.51
N ASP A 25 -5.71 -5.67 4.55
CA ASP A 25 -6.83 -6.52 4.93
C ASP A 25 -7.26 -6.28 6.39
N SER A 26 -6.33 -5.88 7.27
CA SER A 26 -6.62 -5.51 8.67
C SER A 26 -7.34 -4.17 8.86
N LEU A 27 -7.40 -3.32 7.83
CA LEU A 27 -8.12 -2.05 7.90
C LEU A 27 -9.63 -2.27 8.02
N LYS A 28 -10.31 -1.35 8.70
CA LYS A 28 -11.78 -1.22 8.64
C LYS A 28 -12.17 -0.41 7.41
N PRO A 29 -13.40 -0.60 6.87
CA PRO A 29 -13.96 0.29 5.87
C PRO A 29 -13.86 1.77 6.29
N GLY A 30 -13.40 2.63 5.38
CA GLY A 30 -13.13 4.05 5.61
C GLY A 30 -11.76 4.35 6.24
N GLU A 31 -10.99 3.35 6.69
CA GLU A 31 -9.61 3.55 7.13
C GLU A 31 -8.63 3.50 5.95
N LYS A 32 -7.48 4.12 6.15
CA LYS A 32 -6.39 4.15 5.16
C LYS A 32 -5.04 3.85 5.78
N MET A 33 -4.17 3.25 4.98
CA MET A 33 -2.77 3.06 5.30
C MET A 33 -1.86 3.89 4.39
N GLU A 34 -0.68 4.24 4.91
CA GLU A 34 0.41 4.78 4.12
C GLU A 34 1.40 3.64 3.80
N LEU A 35 1.78 3.50 2.53
CA LEU A 35 2.85 2.62 2.08
C LEU A 35 4.02 3.47 1.59
N THR A 36 5.21 3.23 2.12
CA THR A 36 6.48 3.81 1.67
C THR A 36 7.31 2.75 0.97
N ASN A 37 7.89 3.06 -0.19
CA ASN A 37 8.69 2.14 -0.99
C ASN A 37 9.90 2.85 -1.64
N ASP A 38 10.90 2.07 -2.06
CA ASP A 38 12.12 2.54 -2.75
C ASP A 38 11.96 2.63 -4.28
N HIS A 39 10.83 2.17 -4.83
CA HIS A 39 10.47 2.26 -6.24
C HIS A 39 8.95 2.40 -6.42
N ASP A 40 8.50 2.72 -7.63
CA ASP A 40 7.07 2.84 -7.94
C ASP A 40 6.33 1.52 -7.64
N PRO A 41 5.37 1.50 -6.69
CA PRO A 41 4.60 0.32 -6.34
C PRO A 41 3.47 0.01 -7.35
N LYS A 42 3.56 0.49 -8.59
CA LYS A 42 2.61 0.20 -9.67
C LYS A 42 2.29 -1.29 -9.87
N PRO A 43 3.24 -2.25 -9.80
CA PRO A 43 2.89 -3.67 -9.87
C PRO A 43 1.95 -4.12 -8.73
N LEU A 44 2.15 -3.59 -7.53
CA LEU A 44 1.30 -3.86 -6.37
C LEU A 44 -0.11 -3.27 -6.58
N HIS A 45 -0.21 -2.08 -7.16
CA HIS A 45 -1.51 -1.48 -7.50
C HIS A 45 -2.32 -2.39 -8.43
N TYR A 46 -1.69 -2.92 -9.48
CA TYR A 46 -2.37 -3.86 -10.39
C TYR A 46 -2.77 -5.17 -9.70
N GLN A 47 -1.95 -5.66 -8.77
CA GLN A 47 -2.29 -6.85 -7.99
C GLN A 47 -3.51 -6.60 -7.09
N LEU A 48 -3.57 -5.46 -6.40
CA LEU A 48 -4.76 -5.05 -5.63
C LEU A 48 -5.99 -4.89 -6.54
N LEU A 49 -5.84 -4.31 -7.72
CA LEU A 49 -6.94 -4.17 -8.68
C LEU A 49 -7.50 -5.53 -9.10
N ALA A 50 -6.63 -6.52 -9.33
CA ALA A 50 -7.02 -7.87 -9.70
C ALA A 50 -7.66 -8.66 -8.55
N GLU A 51 -7.17 -8.49 -7.31
CA GLU A 51 -7.59 -9.31 -6.16
C GLU A 51 -8.69 -8.66 -5.29
N ARG A 52 -8.86 -7.34 -5.38
CA ARG A 52 -9.72 -6.52 -4.50
C ARG A 52 -10.44 -5.43 -5.30
N GLU A 53 -10.86 -5.76 -6.52
CA GLU A 53 -11.59 -4.82 -7.39
C GLU A 53 -12.74 -4.14 -6.64
N GLY A 54 -12.79 -2.80 -6.71
CA GLY A 54 -13.84 -2.00 -6.07
C GLY A 54 -13.75 -1.87 -4.55
N GLN A 55 -12.78 -2.49 -3.88
CA GLN A 55 -12.66 -2.51 -2.40
C GLN A 55 -11.64 -1.52 -1.85
N PHE A 56 -10.92 -0.78 -2.71
CA PHE A 56 -9.90 0.16 -2.27
C PHE A 56 -9.88 1.47 -3.06
N GLU A 57 -9.17 2.43 -2.50
CA GLU A 57 -8.76 3.70 -3.10
C GLU A 57 -7.23 3.77 -3.11
N TRP A 58 -6.68 4.37 -4.16
CA TRP A 58 -5.24 4.51 -4.35
C TRP A 58 -4.90 5.96 -4.71
N GLU A 59 -3.99 6.55 -3.95
CA GLU A 59 -3.55 7.93 -4.16
C GLU A 59 -2.04 8.00 -3.94
N TYR A 60 -1.31 8.58 -4.89
CA TYR A 60 0.10 8.90 -4.67
C TYR A 60 0.21 10.13 -3.77
N LEU A 61 1.02 10.00 -2.71
CA LEU A 61 1.37 11.10 -1.81
C LEU A 61 2.73 11.70 -2.21
N GLU A 62 3.61 10.88 -2.79
CA GLU A 62 4.94 11.26 -3.25
C GLU A 62 5.39 10.31 -4.36
N GLU A 63 5.88 10.88 -5.47
CA GLU A 63 6.24 10.15 -6.70
C GLU A 63 7.73 10.29 -7.02
N GLY A 64 8.60 9.68 -6.20
CA GLY A 64 10.01 9.43 -6.52
C GLY A 64 10.86 10.68 -6.86
N PRO A 65 12.12 10.48 -7.29
CA PRO A 65 12.82 9.19 -7.40
C PRO A 65 13.39 8.67 -6.08
N GLU A 66 13.47 9.51 -5.03
CA GLU A 66 14.12 9.14 -3.76
C GLU A 66 13.23 8.26 -2.87
N VAL A 67 11.92 8.52 -2.89
CA VAL A 67 10.93 7.75 -2.12
C VAL A 67 9.59 7.77 -2.84
N TRP A 68 8.86 6.67 -2.73
CA TRP A 68 7.51 6.54 -3.24
C TRP A 68 6.57 6.34 -2.06
N ARG A 69 5.54 7.19 -1.96
CA ARG A 69 4.54 7.08 -0.89
C ARG A 69 3.16 7.04 -1.49
N VAL A 70 2.36 6.07 -1.06
CA VAL A 70 0.97 5.92 -1.51
C VAL A 70 0.04 5.76 -0.33
N SER A 71 -1.13 6.37 -0.44
CA SER A 71 -2.28 6.16 0.43
C SER A 71 -3.14 5.07 -0.17
N ILE A 72 -3.40 4.03 0.62
CA ILE A 72 -4.30 2.93 0.24
C ILE A 72 -5.47 2.95 1.23
N GLY A 73 -6.65 3.34 0.75
CA GLY A 73 -7.89 3.39 1.52
C GLY A 73 -8.72 2.13 1.33
N LYS A 74 -9.35 1.62 2.38
CA LYS A 74 -10.31 0.51 2.27
C LYS A 74 -11.73 1.07 2.19
N LYS A 75 -12.50 0.61 1.20
CA LYS A 75 -13.91 0.99 1.01
C LYS A 75 -14.84 0.19 1.91
#